data_AF-A0A0J9TVU5-F1
#
_entry.id   AF-A0A0J9TVU5-F1
#
_cell.length_a   1.000
_cell.length_b   1.000
_cell.length_c   1.000
_cell.angle_alpha   90.00
_cell.angle_beta   90.00
_cell.angle_gamma   90.00
#
_symmetry.space_group_name_H-M   'P 1'
#
loop_
_entity.id
_entity.type
_entity.pdbx_description
1 polymer ?
#
loop_
_entity_poly.entity_id
_entity_poly.type
_entity_poly.pdbx_seq_one_letter_code
_entity_poly.pdbx_strand_id
1 'polypeptide(L)'
;MGSAEGGDQPGGEAAENSSSGTADGQAKNQTDDRVENQTDHLDEAGTLLACLANAVDQEDVDKVNSRGEKKTKKEKKKEKREYLKEKRKKNRPEEKKKRKEKKKNELLKALNGLNPSERIQFLSERRALQEERKKKRQQFLMKAYNEGYKICYNCSFLNLMGEKEVSSLAKQVFLGYHYMIKEQLPVQFHFTSLTSGDEFHTQLRDKYALGKWRVHIHSEDYWDVFPRDKIVVLSPDAEEELTEVLDDEVYVISALVDRSVSKNLSFYQASLHNLVTKKLPLEKYFKKKKSNVLNVNTVVEILISFLKKKNWMQVFQECVPQKKVLCFCYGSPAEGPRDEAADADEGKKTDELYLEDNGKRYVHQDAS
;
A
#
# COMPACT_ATOMS: atom_id res chain seq x y z
N MET A 1 54.80 32.07 32.38
CA MET A 1 56.01 31.42 31.84
C MET A 1 55.49 30.49 30.74
N GLY A 2 55.51 30.81 29.45
CA GLY A 2 56.49 31.62 28.69
C GLY A 2 57.63 30.69 28.23
N SER A 3 58.06 30.65 26.97
CA SER A 3 57.69 31.39 25.74
C SER A 3 57.96 30.49 24.51
N ALA A 4 57.35 30.68 23.33
CA ALA A 4 57.90 31.35 22.10
C ALA A 4 59.25 30.77 21.58
N GLU A 5 59.61 30.76 20.29
CA GLU A 5 59.17 31.42 19.03
C GLU A 5 59.45 30.42 17.86
N GLY A 6 58.93 30.49 16.62
CA GLY A 6 59.05 31.55 15.58
C GLY A 6 59.91 31.00 14.40
N GLY A 7 59.70 31.30 13.12
CA GLY A 7 58.71 32.15 12.44
C GLY A 7 58.86 32.14 10.90
N ASP A 8 58.17 33.10 10.26
CA ASP A 8 58.43 33.73 8.94
C ASP A 8 58.04 33.11 7.56
N GLN A 9 56.95 33.71 7.03
CA GLN A 9 56.71 34.18 5.63
C GLN A 9 57.61 35.42 5.30
N PRO A 10 57.54 36.19 4.16
CA PRO A 10 56.59 36.31 3.02
C PRO A 10 57.29 36.31 1.61
N GLY A 11 56.74 36.70 0.45
CA GLY A 11 55.36 37.05 -0.02
C GLY A 11 55.34 38.18 -1.09
N GLY A 12 54.27 38.25 -1.92
CA GLY A 12 54.06 39.25 -3.01
C GLY A 12 54.62 38.85 -4.40
N GLU A 13 54.27 39.47 -5.53
CA GLU A 13 53.11 40.29 -5.94
C GLU A 13 53.09 40.47 -7.49
N ALA A 14 51.98 40.92 -8.08
CA ALA A 14 51.85 41.72 -9.33
C ALA A 14 52.19 41.17 -10.75
N ALA A 15 51.14 41.10 -11.59
CA ALA A 15 50.92 41.89 -12.83
C ALA A 15 51.61 41.63 -14.21
N GLU A 16 50.74 41.59 -15.23
CA GLU A 16 50.77 42.31 -16.53
C GLU A 16 51.58 41.89 -17.81
N ASN A 17 50.78 41.55 -18.85
CA ASN A 17 50.72 42.10 -20.23
C ASN A 17 51.77 41.84 -21.35
N SER A 18 51.19 41.73 -22.56
CA SER A 18 51.75 42.03 -23.90
C SER A 18 52.78 41.04 -24.50
N SER A 19 52.99 40.91 -25.83
CA SER A 19 52.19 41.19 -27.05
C SER A 19 52.90 40.63 -28.32
N SER A 20 52.35 40.88 -29.53
CA SER A 20 52.91 40.65 -30.89
C SER A 20 52.87 39.22 -31.47
N GLY A 21 52.59 39.01 -32.77
CA GLY A 21 52.13 39.97 -33.80
C GLY A 21 51.80 39.34 -35.18
N THR A 22 50.95 40.04 -35.96
CA THR A 22 51.06 40.42 -37.40
C THR A 22 51.78 39.51 -38.44
N ALA A 23 51.36 39.40 -39.72
CA ALA A 23 50.30 40.07 -40.51
C ALA A 23 50.07 39.43 -41.92
N ASP A 24 49.08 40.00 -42.63
CA ASP A 24 48.98 40.25 -44.09
C ASP A 24 48.22 39.33 -45.07
N GLY A 25 47.45 39.99 -45.95
CA GLY A 25 46.67 39.40 -47.06
C GLY A 25 45.44 40.22 -47.52
N GLN A 26 45.63 41.40 -48.16
CA GLN A 26 44.54 42.27 -48.65
C GLN A 26 43.99 41.88 -50.04
N ALA A 27 42.68 42.08 -50.31
CA ALA A 27 42.17 42.56 -51.62
C ALA A 27 40.66 43.01 -51.64
N LYS A 28 40.42 44.32 -51.47
CA LYS A 28 39.48 45.23 -52.16
C LYS A 28 38.01 44.84 -52.51
N ASN A 29 37.10 45.54 -51.82
CA ASN A 29 35.92 46.32 -52.28
C ASN A 29 35.01 45.84 -53.43
N GLN A 30 33.70 45.73 -53.12
CA GLN A 30 32.66 46.61 -53.69
C GLN A 30 31.46 46.75 -52.74
N THR A 31 30.74 47.87 -52.85
CA THR A 31 29.67 48.34 -51.94
C THR A 31 28.28 47.98 -52.46
N ASP A 32 27.35 47.64 -51.57
CA ASP A 32 25.92 47.98 -51.76
C ASP A 32 25.15 47.99 -50.42
N ASP A 33 24.11 48.81 -50.33
CA ASP A 33 23.36 49.11 -49.10
C ASP A 33 22.36 48.02 -48.70
N ARG A 34 22.37 47.60 -47.41
CA ARG A 34 21.13 47.22 -46.69
C ARG A 34 21.30 47.11 -45.18
N VAL A 35 20.71 48.07 -44.46
CA VAL A 35 20.31 47.90 -43.05
C VAL A 35 18.79 47.89 -43.02
N GLU A 36 18.19 46.70 -43.02
CA GLU A 36 16.79 46.46 -42.65
C GLU A 36 16.50 44.95 -42.65
N ASN A 37 16.17 44.40 -41.49
CA ASN A 37 14.86 43.79 -41.19
C ASN A 37 15.00 42.81 -40.00
N GLN A 38 14.45 43.20 -38.84
CA GLN A 38 14.24 42.32 -37.68
C GLN A 38 12.95 42.66 -36.91
N THR A 39 12.02 43.41 -37.53
CA THR A 39 10.82 43.97 -36.89
C THR A 39 9.52 43.30 -37.33
N ASP A 40 9.48 42.67 -38.51
CA ASP A 40 8.20 42.30 -39.14
C ASP A 40 7.56 41.03 -38.55
N HIS A 41 8.33 40.19 -37.84
CA HIS A 41 7.85 38.87 -37.41
C HIS A 41 6.99 38.88 -36.12
N LEU A 42 6.90 40.02 -35.44
CA LEU A 42 6.08 40.18 -34.22
C LEU A 42 4.65 40.69 -34.52
N ASP A 43 4.47 41.48 -35.57
CA ASP A 43 3.16 42.06 -35.90
C ASP A 43 2.19 41.07 -36.57
N GLU A 44 2.68 40.08 -37.33
CA GLU A 44 1.80 39.02 -37.87
C GLU A 44 1.17 38.17 -36.76
N ALA A 45 1.92 37.87 -35.70
CA ALA A 45 1.42 37.12 -34.54
C ALA A 45 0.41 37.95 -33.73
N GLY A 46 0.66 39.25 -33.55
CA GLY A 46 -0.28 40.18 -32.93
C GLY A 46 -1.57 40.33 -33.75
N THR A 47 -1.44 40.43 -35.08
CA THR A 47 -2.57 40.56 -36.01
C THR A 47 -3.42 39.28 -36.04
N LEU A 48 -2.81 38.09 -36.05
CA LEU A 48 -3.54 36.82 -35.92
C LEU A 48 -4.29 36.71 -34.58
N LEU A 49 -3.68 37.13 -33.47
CA LEU A 49 -4.37 37.16 -32.17
C LEU A 49 -5.53 38.16 -32.16
N ALA A 50 -5.36 39.34 -32.76
CA ALA A 50 -6.39 40.36 -32.85
C ALA A 50 -7.58 39.94 -33.74
N CYS A 51 -7.31 39.28 -34.88
CA CYS A 51 -8.34 38.70 -35.73
C CYS A 51 -9.09 37.55 -35.03
N LEU A 52 -8.40 36.72 -34.24
CA LEU A 52 -9.04 35.67 -33.43
C LEU A 52 -9.89 36.25 -32.29
N ALA A 53 -9.43 37.32 -31.63
CA ALA A 53 -10.19 37.99 -30.56
C ALA A 53 -11.50 38.61 -31.06
N ASN A 54 -11.50 39.16 -32.28
CA ASN A 54 -12.69 39.74 -32.92
C ASN A 54 -13.67 38.70 -33.51
N ALA A 55 -13.32 37.41 -33.47
CA ALA A 55 -14.16 36.31 -33.98
C ALA A 55 -14.91 35.54 -32.87
N VAL A 56 -14.87 36.03 -31.62
CA VAL A 56 -15.58 35.42 -30.48
C VAL A 56 -16.79 36.28 -30.12
N ASP A 57 -17.98 35.82 -30.51
CA ASP A 57 -19.23 36.49 -30.13
C ASP A 57 -19.39 36.56 -28.61
N GLN A 58 -19.73 37.75 -28.11
CA GLN A 58 -19.92 38.00 -26.67
C GLN A 58 -21.00 37.07 -26.08
N GLU A 59 -22.02 36.71 -26.87
CA GLU A 59 -23.06 35.73 -26.47
C GLU A 59 -22.51 34.32 -26.22
N ASP A 60 -21.44 33.90 -26.89
CA ASP A 60 -20.83 32.58 -26.69
C ASP A 60 -19.89 32.60 -25.48
N VAL A 61 -19.22 33.72 -25.19
CA VAL A 61 -18.54 33.97 -23.91
C VAL A 61 -19.54 33.89 -22.75
N ASP A 62 -20.69 34.53 -22.89
CA ASP A 62 -21.74 34.54 -21.86
C ASP A 62 -22.49 33.19 -21.74
N LYS A 63 -22.60 32.38 -22.81
CA LYS A 63 -23.03 30.97 -22.73
C LYS A 63 -22.02 30.07 -22.01
N VAL A 64 -20.72 30.36 -22.10
CA VAL A 64 -19.69 29.62 -21.35
C VAL A 64 -19.73 30.02 -19.87
N ASN A 65 -19.82 31.32 -19.58
CA ASN A 65 -19.91 31.85 -18.21
C ASN A 65 -21.22 31.45 -17.49
N SER A 66 -22.37 31.45 -18.18
CA SER A 66 -23.65 31.02 -17.60
C SER A 66 -23.77 29.50 -17.40
N ARG A 67 -22.97 28.70 -18.12
CA ARG A 67 -22.81 27.25 -17.87
C ARG A 67 -21.78 26.99 -16.77
N GLY A 68 -22.06 27.52 -15.57
CA GLY A 68 -21.19 27.45 -14.39
C GLY A 68 -20.47 26.10 -14.24
N GLU A 69 -19.15 26.18 -14.02
CA GLU A 69 -18.15 25.13 -14.22
C GLU A 69 -18.67 23.71 -13.95
N LYS A 70 -18.97 22.97 -15.03
CA LYS A 70 -19.47 21.60 -14.94
C LYS A 70 -18.36 20.66 -14.49
N LYS A 71 -18.15 20.58 -13.17
CA LYS A 71 -17.16 19.71 -12.49
C LYS A 71 -17.03 18.36 -13.18
N THR A 72 -15.78 17.99 -13.45
CA THR A 72 -15.39 16.76 -14.15
C THR A 72 -15.87 15.51 -13.40
N LYS A 73 -15.93 14.37 -14.09
CA LYS A 73 -16.20 13.06 -13.45
C LYS A 73 -15.20 12.76 -12.31
N LYS A 74 -13.95 13.25 -12.42
CA LYS A 74 -12.88 13.07 -11.43
C LYS A 74 -13.13 13.90 -10.17
N GLU A 75 -13.52 15.17 -10.31
CA GLU A 75 -13.87 16.05 -9.18
C GLU A 75 -15.14 15.58 -8.47
N LYS A 76 -16.20 15.28 -9.20
CA LYS A 76 -17.44 14.72 -8.61
C LYS A 76 -17.16 13.44 -7.81
N LYS A 77 -16.23 12.59 -8.26
CA LYS A 77 -15.78 11.39 -7.54
C LYS A 77 -14.92 11.73 -6.31
N LYS A 78 -14.10 12.79 -6.35
CA LYS A 78 -13.33 13.32 -5.21
C LYS A 78 -14.26 13.90 -4.15
N GLU A 79 -15.17 14.80 -4.52
CA GLU A 79 -16.15 15.42 -3.61
C GLU A 79 -17.07 14.39 -2.95
N LYS A 80 -17.59 13.41 -3.72
CA LYS A 80 -18.36 12.30 -3.15
C LYS A 80 -17.55 11.49 -2.14
N ARG A 81 -16.25 11.26 -2.38
CA ARG A 81 -15.35 10.58 -1.43
C ARG A 81 -15.10 11.42 -0.17
N GLU A 82 -14.91 12.72 -0.30
CA GLU A 82 -14.67 13.65 0.81
C GLU A 82 -15.92 13.84 1.67
N TYR A 83 -17.09 14.04 1.06
CA TYR A 83 -18.39 14.04 1.75
C TYR A 83 -18.63 12.74 2.52
N LEU A 84 -18.38 11.58 1.89
CA LEU A 84 -18.50 10.29 2.57
C LEU A 84 -17.48 10.12 3.70
N LYS A 85 -16.26 10.66 3.56
CA LYS A 85 -15.23 10.65 4.62
C LYS A 85 -15.66 11.49 5.82
N GLU A 86 -16.18 12.70 5.59
CA GLU A 86 -16.61 13.59 6.67
C GLU A 86 -17.90 13.09 7.34
N LYS A 87 -18.87 12.57 6.58
CA LYS A 87 -20.06 11.90 7.12
C LYS A 87 -19.69 10.71 8.03
N ARG A 88 -18.72 9.87 7.60
CA ARG A 88 -18.18 8.78 8.46
C ARG A 88 -17.50 9.33 9.70
N LYS A 89 -16.68 10.38 9.58
CA LYS A 89 -15.98 11.02 10.71
C LYS A 89 -16.96 11.59 11.74
N LYS A 90 -18.05 12.23 11.29
CA LYS A 90 -19.13 12.76 12.14
C LYS A 90 -19.95 11.66 12.84
N ASN A 91 -20.23 10.55 12.16
CA ASN A 91 -21.03 9.45 12.73
C ASN A 91 -20.24 8.51 13.66
N ARG A 92 -18.91 8.39 13.47
CA ARG A 92 -18.04 7.46 14.23
C ARG A 92 -18.15 7.58 15.77
N PRO A 93 -18.28 8.76 16.40
CA PRO A 93 -18.47 8.86 17.85
C PRO A 93 -19.83 8.31 18.30
N GLU A 94 -20.90 8.58 17.55
CA GLU A 94 -22.26 8.12 17.86
C GLU A 94 -22.39 6.60 17.69
N GLU A 95 -21.84 6.05 16.61
CA GLU A 95 -21.75 4.60 16.39
C GLU A 95 -20.97 3.92 17.53
N LYS A 96 -19.84 4.50 17.97
CA LYS A 96 -19.10 4.02 19.14
C LYS A 96 -19.93 4.07 20.43
N LYS A 97 -20.72 5.14 20.64
CA LYS A 97 -21.63 5.26 21.80
C LYS A 97 -22.70 4.16 21.76
N LYS A 98 -23.43 4.03 20.64
CA LYS A 98 -24.45 3.00 20.41
C LYS A 98 -23.88 1.57 20.60
N ARG A 99 -22.68 1.28 20.11
CA ARG A 99 -22.00 -0.03 20.33
C ARG A 99 -21.66 -0.27 21.80
N LYS A 100 -21.19 0.73 22.56
CA LYS A 100 -20.94 0.60 24.01
C LYS A 100 -22.23 0.40 24.79
N GLU A 101 -23.26 1.16 24.46
CA GLU A 101 -24.58 1.12 25.11
C GLU A 101 -25.29 -0.21 24.88
N LYS A 102 -25.28 -0.74 23.64
CA LYS A 102 -25.76 -2.10 23.33
C LYS A 102 -25.07 -3.15 24.20
N LYS A 103 -23.73 -3.13 24.31
CA LYS A 103 -22.95 -4.05 25.16
C LYS A 103 -23.26 -3.90 26.67
N LYS A 104 -23.55 -2.69 27.15
CA LYS A 104 -23.98 -2.44 28.53
C LYS A 104 -25.38 -3.03 28.77
N ASN A 105 -26.31 -2.80 27.85
CA ASN A 105 -27.69 -3.26 27.97
C ASN A 105 -27.81 -4.79 27.86
N GLU A 106 -27.01 -5.43 26.99
CA GLU A 106 -26.86 -6.89 26.94
C GLU A 106 -26.35 -7.47 28.26
N LEU A 107 -25.35 -6.84 28.88
CA LEU A 107 -24.86 -7.24 30.20
C LEU A 107 -25.90 -7.04 31.30
N LEU A 108 -26.62 -5.91 31.30
CA LEU A 108 -27.70 -5.66 32.27
C LEU A 108 -28.84 -6.66 32.14
N LYS A 109 -29.22 -7.04 30.91
CA LYS A 109 -30.21 -8.11 30.66
C LYS A 109 -29.75 -9.45 31.22
N ALA A 110 -28.49 -9.83 30.99
CA ALA A 110 -27.93 -11.08 31.50
C ALA A 110 -27.78 -11.12 33.04
N LEU A 111 -27.73 -9.95 33.71
CA LEU A 111 -27.68 -9.84 35.18
C LEU A 111 -29.09 -9.67 35.80
N ASN A 112 -30.12 -9.47 34.98
CA ASN A 112 -31.50 -9.36 35.46
C ASN A 112 -32.07 -10.76 35.78
N GLY A 113 -32.93 -10.86 36.78
CA GLY A 113 -33.42 -12.16 37.29
C GLY A 113 -32.42 -12.93 38.17
N LEU A 114 -31.10 -12.77 37.98
CA LEU A 114 -30.08 -13.40 38.82
C LEU A 114 -30.05 -12.81 40.24
N ASN A 115 -29.89 -13.68 41.24
CA ASN A 115 -29.68 -13.29 42.63
C ASN A 115 -28.23 -12.74 42.87
N PRO A 116 -27.94 -12.12 44.03
CA PRO A 116 -26.63 -11.51 44.27
C PRO A 116 -25.44 -12.48 44.16
N SER A 117 -25.62 -13.75 44.54
CA SER A 117 -24.57 -14.78 44.47
C SER A 117 -24.27 -15.17 43.02
N GLU A 118 -25.31 -15.48 42.25
CA GLU A 118 -25.24 -15.81 40.82
C GLU A 118 -24.60 -14.67 40.01
N ARG A 119 -24.91 -13.41 40.35
CA ARG A 119 -24.27 -12.25 39.71
C ARG A 119 -22.76 -12.20 39.94
N ILE A 120 -22.29 -12.52 41.14
CA ILE A 120 -20.85 -12.58 41.46
C ILE A 120 -20.19 -13.71 40.67
N GLN A 121 -20.79 -14.91 40.68
CA GLN A 121 -20.31 -16.07 39.93
C GLN A 121 -20.22 -15.77 38.42
N PHE A 122 -21.32 -15.29 37.81
CA PHE A 122 -21.36 -14.93 36.39
C PHE A 122 -20.27 -13.91 36.02
N LEU A 123 -20.05 -12.88 36.85
CA LEU A 123 -18.99 -11.89 36.60
C LEU A 123 -17.57 -12.49 36.76
N SER A 124 -17.39 -13.46 37.67
CA SER A 124 -16.14 -14.20 37.86
C SER A 124 -15.82 -15.09 36.65
N GLU A 125 -16.77 -15.95 36.23
CA GLU A 125 -16.64 -16.81 35.04
C GLU A 125 -16.41 -15.96 33.77
N ARG A 126 -17.15 -14.86 33.63
CA ARG A 126 -16.98 -13.88 32.55
C ARG A 126 -15.59 -13.24 32.55
N ARG A 127 -14.92 -13.11 33.70
CA ARG A 127 -13.52 -12.65 33.81
C ARG A 127 -12.54 -13.78 33.48
N ALA A 128 -12.74 -14.98 34.05
CA ALA A 128 -11.90 -16.16 33.81
C ALA A 128 -11.83 -16.50 32.31
N LEU A 129 -12.97 -16.56 31.61
CA LEU A 129 -13.06 -16.80 30.17
C LEU A 129 -12.34 -15.71 29.33
N GLN A 130 -12.27 -14.46 29.82
CA GLN A 130 -11.48 -13.40 29.15
C GLN A 130 -9.98 -13.60 29.34
N GLU A 131 -9.56 -14.07 30.51
CA GLU A 131 -8.16 -14.33 30.80
C GLU A 131 -7.66 -15.57 30.06
N GLU A 132 -8.45 -16.63 30.02
CA GLU A 132 -8.18 -17.85 29.24
C GLU A 132 -8.01 -17.53 27.75
N ARG A 133 -8.92 -16.73 27.17
CA ARG A 133 -8.81 -16.28 25.76
C ARG A 133 -7.56 -15.43 25.51
N LYS A 134 -7.14 -14.59 26.47
CA LYS A 134 -5.86 -13.85 26.39
C LYS A 134 -4.67 -14.81 26.43
N LYS A 135 -4.68 -15.78 27.35
CA LYS A 135 -3.63 -16.81 27.49
C LYS A 135 -3.50 -17.64 26.21
N LYS A 136 -4.61 -18.18 25.67
CA LYS A 136 -4.66 -18.90 24.39
C LYS A 136 -4.11 -18.05 23.23
N ARG A 137 -4.53 -16.78 23.10
CA ARG A 137 -3.99 -15.87 22.08
C ARG A 137 -2.50 -15.60 22.24
N GLN A 138 -2.01 -15.42 23.48
CA GLN A 138 -0.59 -15.21 23.74
C GLN A 138 0.25 -16.46 23.42
N GLN A 139 -0.22 -17.65 23.81
CA GLN A 139 0.41 -18.93 23.47
C GLN A 139 0.47 -19.12 21.94
N PHE A 140 -0.64 -18.88 21.24
CA PHE A 140 -0.69 -18.93 19.78
C PHE A 140 0.31 -17.96 19.12
N LEU A 141 0.40 -16.71 19.59
CA LEU A 141 1.36 -15.74 19.07
C LEU A 141 2.82 -16.09 19.36
N MET A 142 3.11 -16.71 20.51
CA MET A 142 4.46 -17.21 20.81
C MET A 142 4.82 -18.41 19.93
N LYS A 143 3.88 -19.35 19.70
CA LYS A 143 4.07 -20.45 18.76
C LYS A 143 4.29 -19.93 17.33
N ALA A 144 3.47 -18.98 16.88
CA ALA A 144 3.62 -18.34 15.58
C ALA A 144 5.00 -17.70 15.39
N TYR A 145 5.56 -17.09 16.44
CA TYR A 145 6.88 -16.45 16.43
C TYR A 145 8.06 -17.43 16.42
N ASN A 146 7.95 -18.56 17.12
CA ASN A 146 9.03 -19.55 17.28
C ASN A 146 9.02 -20.66 16.21
N GLU A 147 7.82 -21.12 15.80
CA GLU A 147 7.61 -22.39 15.08
C GLU A 147 6.71 -22.25 13.85
N GLY A 148 6.21 -21.04 13.55
CA GLY A 148 5.31 -20.82 12.42
C GLY A 148 5.96 -20.91 11.03
N TYR A 149 5.13 -21.10 10.00
CA TYR A 149 5.50 -20.98 8.58
C TYR A 149 6.12 -19.61 8.29
N LYS A 150 7.15 -19.51 7.45
CA LYS A 150 7.89 -18.25 7.28
C LYS A 150 7.37 -17.44 6.08
N ILE A 151 6.85 -16.25 6.37
CA ILE A 151 6.52 -15.24 5.36
C ILE A 151 7.36 -13.99 5.62
N CYS A 152 8.11 -13.56 4.62
CA CYS A 152 9.02 -12.43 4.69
C CYS A 152 8.51 -11.26 3.85
N TYR A 153 8.39 -10.09 4.46
CA TYR A 153 8.17 -8.82 3.78
C TYR A 153 9.53 -8.20 3.44
N ASN A 154 9.87 -8.19 2.16
CA ASN A 154 11.08 -7.52 1.66
C ASN A 154 10.84 -6.00 1.58
N CYS A 155 11.47 -5.23 2.46
CA CYS A 155 11.33 -3.76 2.54
C CYS A 155 12.40 -2.98 1.76
N SER A 156 13.21 -3.60 0.89
CA SER A 156 14.24 -2.89 0.10
C SER A 156 13.69 -1.79 -0.83
N PHE A 157 12.38 -1.77 -1.07
CA PHE A 157 11.70 -0.87 -2.00
C PHE A 157 10.92 0.27 -1.32
N LEU A 158 11.08 0.50 -0.01
CA LEU A 158 10.34 1.55 0.71
C LEU A 158 10.49 2.95 0.09
N ASN A 159 11.69 3.27 -0.41
CA ASN A 159 12.01 4.56 -1.05
C ASN A 159 11.28 4.82 -2.37
N LEU A 160 10.62 3.81 -2.96
CA LEU A 160 9.83 3.96 -4.18
C LEU A 160 8.36 4.38 -3.91
N MET A 161 7.97 4.48 -2.64
CA MET A 161 6.59 4.79 -2.23
C MET A 161 6.46 6.18 -1.60
N GLY A 162 5.41 6.91 -1.97
CA GLY A 162 5.01 8.09 -1.22
C GLY A 162 4.28 7.73 0.08
N GLU A 163 4.14 8.70 0.98
CA GLU A 163 3.47 8.57 2.29
C GLU A 163 2.10 7.83 2.24
N LYS A 164 1.34 8.05 1.16
CA LYS A 164 0.03 7.40 0.91
C LYS A 164 0.14 5.91 0.59
N GLU A 165 1.18 5.52 -0.14
CA GLU A 165 1.46 4.11 -0.44
C GLU A 165 2.06 3.40 0.77
N VAL A 166 2.99 4.04 1.49
CA VAL A 166 3.50 3.54 2.78
C VAL A 166 2.36 3.34 3.78
N SER A 167 1.42 4.30 3.88
CA SER A 167 0.24 4.16 4.74
C SER A 167 -0.77 3.10 4.27
N SER A 168 -0.74 2.74 2.98
CA SER A 168 -1.52 1.62 2.43
C SER A 168 -0.85 0.29 2.76
N LEU A 169 0.47 0.19 2.59
CA LEU A 169 1.27 -0.98 2.91
C LEU A 169 1.18 -1.32 4.41
N ALA A 170 1.33 -0.34 5.29
CA ALA A 170 1.17 -0.53 6.74
C ALA A 170 -0.22 -1.08 7.10
N LYS A 171 -1.27 -0.66 6.38
CA LYS A 171 -2.61 -1.26 6.51
C LYS A 171 -2.64 -2.70 6.00
N GLN A 172 -2.06 -2.98 4.84
CA GLN A 172 -2.06 -4.32 4.24
C GLN A 172 -1.33 -5.34 5.13
N VAL A 173 -0.17 -4.97 5.66
CA VAL A 173 0.58 -5.79 6.63
C VAL A 173 -0.21 -5.99 7.94
N PHE A 174 -0.88 -4.96 8.45
CA PHE A 174 -1.82 -5.11 9.58
C PHE A 174 -2.95 -6.10 9.31
N LEU A 175 -3.54 -6.07 8.11
CA LEU A 175 -4.58 -7.02 7.71
C LEU A 175 -4.04 -8.45 7.63
N GLY A 176 -2.88 -8.67 7.01
CA GLY A 176 -2.24 -9.99 6.94
C GLY A 176 -1.92 -10.59 8.32
N TYR A 177 -1.36 -9.78 9.22
CA TYR A 177 -1.10 -10.20 10.61
C TYR A 177 -2.38 -10.56 11.38
N HIS A 178 -3.48 -9.84 11.15
CA HIS A 178 -4.77 -10.16 11.78
C HIS A 178 -5.50 -11.32 11.11
N TYR A 179 -5.27 -11.58 9.82
CA TYR A 179 -5.77 -12.78 9.15
C TYR A 179 -5.13 -14.05 9.69
N MET A 180 -3.81 -14.05 9.91
CA MET A 180 -3.08 -15.12 10.61
C MET A 180 -3.71 -15.45 11.96
N ILE A 181 -4.02 -14.42 12.77
CA ILE A 181 -4.71 -14.60 14.06
C ILE A 181 -6.12 -15.16 13.88
N LYS A 182 -6.91 -14.64 12.94
CA LYS A 182 -8.27 -15.12 12.65
C LYS A 182 -8.28 -16.60 12.24
N GLU A 183 -7.37 -16.98 11.35
CA GLU A 183 -7.30 -18.33 10.78
C GLU A 183 -6.63 -19.36 11.70
N GLN A 184 -6.07 -18.93 12.84
CA GLN A 184 -5.38 -19.77 13.83
C GLN A 184 -4.25 -20.63 13.23
N LEU A 185 -3.59 -20.14 12.19
CA LEU A 185 -2.42 -20.79 11.58
C LEU A 185 -1.14 -20.09 12.09
N PRO A 186 -0.17 -20.78 12.71
CA PRO A 186 1.04 -20.13 13.22
C PRO A 186 1.95 -19.73 12.06
N VAL A 187 2.16 -18.42 11.85
CA VAL A 187 3.06 -17.89 10.80
C VAL A 187 4.06 -16.91 11.43
N GLN A 188 5.35 -17.14 11.15
CA GLN A 188 6.43 -16.22 11.42
C GLN A 188 6.41 -15.12 10.35
N PHE A 189 6.07 -13.89 10.74
CA PHE A 189 6.27 -12.73 9.88
C PHE A 189 7.64 -12.12 10.13
N HIS A 190 8.43 -12.02 9.06
CA HIS A 190 9.71 -11.34 9.03
C HIS A 190 9.61 -10.05 8.20
N PHE A 191 10.34 -9.03 8.60
CA PHE A 191 10.61 -7.84 7.82
C PHE A 191 12.12 -7.77 7.61
N THR A 192 12.57 -7.67 6.36
CA THR A 192 14.00 -7.56 6.01
C THR A 192 14.25 -6.26 5.29
N SER A 193 15.48 -5.77 5.34
CA SER A 193 15.84 -4.44 4.81
C SER A 193 15.01 -3.33 5.47
N LEU A 194 14.70 -3.47 6.78
CA LEU A 194 13.84 -2.56 7.54
C LEU A 194 14.56 -2.00 8.78
N THR A 195 14.67 -0.67 8.85
CA THR A 195 15.33 0.06 9.95
C THR A 195 14.31 0.82 10.80
N SER A 196 14.64 1.07 12.07
CA SER A 196 13.74 1.79 13.00
C SER A 196 13.35 3.21 12.54
N GLY A 197 14.19 3.84 11.71
CA GLY A 197 13.99 5.18 11.16
C GLY A 197 13.05 5.26 9.96
N ASP A 198 12.68 4.12 9.35
CA ASP A 198 11.83 4.12 8.17
C ASP A 198 10.41 4.60 8.48
N GLU A 199 9.84 5.42 7.59
CA GLU A 199 8.46 5.91 7.71
C GLU A 199 7.47 4.74 7.80
N PHE A 200 7.72 3.63 7.10
CA PHE A 200 6.92 2.42 7.18
C PHE A 200 6.93 1.79 8.58
N HIS A 201 8.11 1.66 9.19
CA HIS A 201 8.24 1.16 10.57
C HIS A 201 7.54 2.08 11.57
N THR A 202 7.75 3.40 11.44
CA THR A 202 7.08 4.44 12.23
C THR A 202 5.55 4.36 12.13
N GLN A 203 4.99 4.21 10.92
CA GLN A 203 3.55 4.06 10.75
C GLN A 203 3.00 2.75 11.32
N LEU A 204 3.71 1.63 11.19
CA LEU A 204 3.33 0.36 11.83
C LEU A 204 3.32 0.48 13.36
N ARG A 205 4.36 1.11 13.94
CA ARG A 205 4.46 1.37 15.38
C ARG A 205 3.31 2.24 15.87
N ASP A 206 3.09 3.39 15.26
CA ASP A 206 2.24 4.44 15.83
C ASP A 206 0.75 4.28 15.46
N LYS A 207 0.44 3.82 14.24
CA LYS A 207 -0.96 3.62 13.79
C LYS A 207 -1.49 2.23 14.15
N TYR A 208 -0.63 1.22 14.21
CA TYR A 208 -1.03 -0.20 14.33
C TYR A 208 -0.42 -0.94 15.54
N ALA A 209 0.33 -0.24 16.40
CA ALA A 209 0.91 -0.76 17.64
C ALA A 209 1.84 -1.97 17.43
N LEU A 210 2.76 -1.88 16.46
CA LEU A 210 3.75 -2.92 16.13
C LEU A 210 4.48 -3.51 17.36
N GLY A 211 4.80 -2.68 18.36
CA GLY A 211 5.43 -3.13 19.62
C GLY A 211 4.59 -4.10 20.48
N LYS A 212 3.36 -4.44 20.07
CA LYS A 212 2.52 -5.49 20.67
C LYS A 212 2.46 -6.77 19.83
N TRP A 213 3.07 -6.77 18.65
CA TRP A 213 3.07 -7.90 17.74
C TRP A 213 4.23 -8.83 18.07
N ARG A 214 4.15 -10.08 17.61
CA ARG A 214 5.26 -11.04 17.67
C ARG A 214 5.71 -11.28 16.23
N VAL A 215 6.73 -10.53 15.81
CA VAL A 215 7.29 -10.52 14.46
C VAL A 215 8.80 -10.29 14.54
N HIS A 216 9.53 -10.72 13.53
CA HIS A 216 10.97 -10.54 13.42
C HIS A 216 11.28 -9.34 12.50
N ILE A 217 12.23 -8.49 12.88
CA ILE A 217 12.65 -7.33 12.09
C ILE A 217 14.16 -7.39 11.94
N HIS A 218 14.62 -7.32 10.69
CA HIS A 218 16.03 -7.43 10.28
C HIS A 218 16.39 -6.21 9.44
N SER A 219 17.56 -5.65 9.70
CA SER A 219 18.17 -4.57 8.90
C SER A 219 18.74 -5.10 7.57
N GLU A 220 19.14 -6.36 7.59
CA GLU A 220 19.78 -7.12 6.54
C GLU A 220 18.76 -7.59 5.49
N ASP A 221 19.25 -7.87 4.28
CA ASP A 221 18.44 -8.39 3.19
C ASP A 221 18.10 -9.89 3.38
N TYR A 222 16.98 -10.32 2.82
CA TYR A 222 16.43 -11.66 3.05
C TYR A 222 17.35 -12.81 2.57
N TRP A 223 18.25 -12.57 1.61
CA TRP A 223 19.22 -13.57 1.12
C TRP A 223 20.44 -13.76 2.03
N ASP A 224 20.60 -12.92 3.05
CA ASP A 224 21.61 -13.05 4.10
C ASP A 224 20.99 -13.49 5.45
N VAL A 225 19.67 -13.26 5.64
CA VAL A 225 18.91 -13.71 6.82
C VAL A 225 18.47 -15.18 6.75
N PHE A 226 18.23 -15.73 5.55
CA PHE A 226 17.71 -17.09 5.36
C PHE A 226 18.61 -17.97 4.48
N PRO A 227 18.61 -19.31 4.66
CA PRO A 227 19.25 -20.24 3.74
C PRO A 227 18.70 -20.08 2.32
N ARG A 228 19.57 -19.85 1.33
CA ARG A 228 19.19 -19.47 -0.04
C ARG A 228 18.37 -20.54 -0.75
N ASP A 229 18.62 -21.81 -0.45
CA ASP A 229 17.88 -22.98 -0.94
C ASP A 229 16.43 -23.04 -0.43
N LYS A 230 16.11 -22.31 0.64
CA LYS A 230 14.75 -22.21 1.21
C LYS A 230 14.00 -20.96 0.78
N ILE A 231 14.62 -20.02 0.06
CA ILE A 231 13.99 -18.76 -0.33
C ILE A 231 13.17 -18.93 -1.62
N VAL A 232 11.87 -18.64 -1.54
CA VAL A 232 10.99 -18.54 -2.70
C VAL A 232 10.44 -17.12 -2.78
N VAL A 233 10.90 -16.36 -3.78
CA VAL A 233 10.43 -14.99 -4.03
C VAL A 233 9.18 -15.00 -4.88
N LEU A 234 8.10 -14.43 -4.34
CA LEU A 234 6.82 -14.34 -5.05
C LEU A 234 6.78 -13.09 -5.93
N SER A 235 6.73 -13.31 -7.24
CA SER A 235 6.66 -12.23 -8.24
C SER A 235 5.60 -12.54 -9.30
N PRO A 236 4.75 -11.58 -9.69
CA PRO A 236 3.77 -11.80 -10.76
C PRO A 236 4.42 -11.96 -12.15
N ASP A 237 5.68 -11.55 -12.28
CA ASP A 237 6.45 -11.57 -13.53
C ASP A 237 7.34 -12.83 -13.67
N ALA A 238 7.33 -13.74 -12.69
CA ALA A 238 8.07 -15.00 -12.75
C ALA A 238 7.47 -15.99 -13.77
N GLU A 239 8.31 -16.84 -14.34
CA GLU A 239 7.89 -17.85 -15.34
C GLU A 239 7.19 -19.04 -14.67
N GLU A 240 7.80 -19.61 -13.63
CA GLU A 240 7.29 -20.78 -12.90
C GLU A 240 6.09 -20.44 -12.01
N GLU A 241 5.13 -21.35 -11.92
CA GLU A 241 3.99 -21.22 -11.00
C GLU A 241 4.25 -21.91 -9.66
N LEU A 242 3.79 -21.28 -8.58
CA LEU A 242 3.71 -21.88 -7.26
C LEU A 242 2.62 -22.96 -7.24
N THR A 243 3.01 -24.22 -7.39
CA THR A 243 2.10 -25.38 -7.38
C THR A 243 1.62 -25.72 -5.97
N GLU A 244 2.49 -25.61 -4.97
CA GLU A 244 2.22 -25.91 -3.57
C GLU A 244 2.90 -24.89 -2.65
N VAL A 245 2.47 -24.85 -1.38
CA VAL A 245 3.10 -24.09 -0.30
C VAL A 245 3.60 -25.09 0.73
N LEU A 246 4.92 -25.20 0.83
CA LEU A 246 5.68 -26.08 1.72
C LEU A 246 5.88 -25.45 3.11
N ASP A 247 6.33 -26.24 4.07
CA ASP A 247 6.50 -25.84 5.47
C ASP A 247 7.92 -25.42 5.84
N ASP A 248 8.92 -25.89 5.09
CA ASP A 248 10.34 -25.58 5.28
C ASP A 248 10.87 -24.39 4.45
N GLU A 249 10.12 -23.96 3.42
CA GLU A 249 10.41 -22.78 2.59
C GLU A 249 10.09 -21.43 3.29
N VAL A 250 10.67 -20.35 2.75
CA VAL A 250 10.47 -18.95 3.16
C VAL A 250 9.88 -18.18 1.98
N TYR A 251 8.61 -17.77 2.12
CA TYR A 251 7.91 -17.03 1.06
C TYR A 251 8.16 -15.53 1.18
N VAL A 252 8.94 -14.98 0.26
CA VAL A 252 9.28 -13.56 0.22
C VAL A 252 8.29 -12.80 -0.64
N ILE A 253 7.64 -11.80 -0.05
CA ILE A 253 6.70 -10.89 -0.70
C ILE A 253 7.30 -9.49 -0.65
N SER A 254 7.40 -8.81 -1.79
CA SER A 254 7.84 -7.41 -1.82
C SER A 254 6.86 -6.51 -1.07
N ALA A 255 7.37 -5.78 -0.10
CA ALA A 255 6.61 -4.81 0.69
C ALA A 255 6.45 -3.51 -0.11
N LEU A 256 5.69 -3.59 -1.21
CA LEU A 256 5.54 -2.53 -2.20
C LEU A 256 4.06 -2.32 -2.53
N VAL A 257 3.66 -1.05 -2.63
CA VAL A 257 2.35 -0.63 -3.13
C VAL A 257 2.58 0.44 -4.19
N ASP A 258 2.25 0.11 -5.44
CA ASP A 258 2.37 1.01 -6.59
C ASP A 258 0.96 1.30 -7.17
N ARG A 259 0.78 2.48 -7.77
CA ARG A 259 -0.43 2.86 -8.53
C ARG A 259 -0.30 2.51 -10.00
N SER A 260 0.92 2.54 -10.52
CA SER A 260 1.39 1.85 -11.70
C SER A 260 1.72 0.38 -11.35
N VAL A 261 2.24 -0.39 -12.31
CA VAL A 261 2.86 -1.68 -12.02
C VAL A 261 4.35 -1.55 -12.34
N SER A 262 5.17 -1.50 -11.29
CA SER A 262 6.62 -1.67 -11.36
C SER A 262 6.97 -3.11 -11.74
N LYS A 263 6.89 -3.42 -13.05
CA LYS A 263 7.17 -4.74 -13.61
C LYS A 263 8.59 -5.20 -13.30
N ASN A 264 8.76 -6.50 -13.12
CA ASN A 264 10.01 -7.23 -13.00
C ASN A 264 10.90 -6.82 -11.81
N LEU A 265 10.51 -5.85 -10.98
CA LEU A 265 11.37 -5.29 -9.93
C LEU A 265 11.83 -6.36 -8.90
N SER A 266 10.88 -7.13 -8.37
CA SER A 266 11.17 -8.21 -7.42
C SER A 266 11.79 -9.43 -8.08
N PHE A 267 11.42 -9.69 -9.34
CA PHE A 267 11.97 -10.78 -10.15
C PHE A 267 13.45 -10.54 -10.44
N TYR A 268 13.83 -9.36 -10.96
CA TYR A 268 15.22 -9.02 -11.25
C TYR A 268 16.10 -8.99 -9.99
N GLN A 269 15.60 -8.44 -8.87
CA GLN A 269 16.36 -8.49 -7.61
C GLN A 269 16.66 -9.94 -7.20
N ALA A 270 15.66 -10.82 -7.21
CA ALA A 270 15.84 -12.23 -6.88
C ALA A 270 16.78 -12.96 -7.86
N SER A 271 16.64 -12.69 -9.16
CA SER A 271 17.49 -13.28 -10.22
C SER A 271 18.96 -12.88 -10.08
N LEU A 272 19.27 -11.63 -9.72
CA LEU A 272 20.64 -11.18 -9.46
C LEU A 272 21.32 -11.93 -8.30
N HIS A 273 20.53 -12.45 -7.36
CA HIS A 273 21.02 -13.27 -6.24
C HIS A 273 20.85 -14.78 -6.47
N ASN A 274 20.47 -15.21 -7.68
CA ASN A 274 20.19 -16.59 -8.09
C ASN A 274 19.16 -17.31 -7.20
N LEU A 275 18.10 -16.59 -6.80
CA LEU A 275 17.03 -17.11 -5.94
C LEU A 275 15.85 -17.63 -6.76
N VAL A 276 15.15 -18.65 -6.23
CA VAL A 276 13.95 -19.21 -6.88
C VAL A 276 12.84 -18.16 -6.88
N THR A 277 12.25 -17.92 -8.06
CA THR A 277 11.10 -17.02 -8.22
C THR A 277 9.89 -17.82 -8.70
N LYS A 278 8.70 -17.57 -8.12
CA LYS A 278 7.45 -18.23 -8.52
C LYS A 278 6.30 -17.22 -8.56
N LYS A 279 5.41 -17.33 -9.54
CA LYS A 279 4.14 -16.59 -9.60
C LYS A 279 3.00 -17.42 -9.00
N LEU A 280 1.99 -16.76 -8.46
CA LEU A 280 0.75 -17.47 -8.10
C LEU A 280 0.07 -18.01 -9.38
N PRO A 281 -0.55 -19.21 -9.37
CA PRO A 281 -1.12 -19.86 -10.55
C PRO A 281 -2.44 -19.23 -11.04
N LEU A 282 -2.53 -17.89 -11.02
CA LEU A 282 -3.74 -17.12 -11.28
C LEU A 282 -4.31 -17.37 -12.69
N GLU A 283 -3.45 -17.50 -13.70
CA GLU A 283 -3.87 -17.65 -15.10
C GLU A 283 -4.72 -18.92 -15.35
N LYS A 284 -4.56 -19.95 -14.51
CA LYS A 284 -5.37 -21.18 -14.55
C LYS A 284 -6.80 -20.99 -14.03
N TYR A 285 -7.06 -19.98 -13.19
CA TYR A 285 -8.35 -19.76 -12.52
C TYR A 285 -9.04 -18.46 -12.91
N PHE A 286 -8.34 -17.52 -13.55
CA PHE A 286 -8.87 -16.20 -13.95
C PHE A 286 -8.80 -15.98 -15.46
N LYS A 287 -9.91 -15.60 -16.10
CA LYS A 287 -9.91 -15.23 -17.53
C LYS A 287 -9.09 -13.94 -17.75
N LYS A 288 -8.21 -13.95 -18.77
CA LYS A 288 -7.17 -12.95 -19.12
C LYS A 288 -7.66 -11.51 -19.43
N LYS A 289 -8.43 -10.88 -18.55
CA LYS A 289 -8.94 -9.49 -18.72
C LYS A 289 -8.50 -8.51 -17.62
N LYS A 290 -7.68 -8.93 -16.66
CA LYS A 290 -7.24 -8.10 -15.51
C LYS A 290 -5.79 -8.38 -15.14
N SER A 291 -5.15 -7.41 -14.47
CA SER A 291 -3.77 -7.52 -13.99
C SER A 291 -3.63 -8.65 -12.96
N ASN A 292 -2.59 -9.47 -13.12
CA ASN A 292 -2.19 -10.54 -12.21
C ASN A 292 -1.55 -10.01 -10.91
N VAL A 293 -1.29 -8.70 -10.80
CA VAL A 293 -0.75 -8.09 -9.59
C VAL A 293 -1.83 -8.03 -8.50
N LEU A 294 -1.50 -8.56 -7.32
CA LEU A 294 -2.36 -8.56 -6.13
C LEU A 294 -1.80 -7.62 -5.05
N ASN A 295 -2.64 -7.28 -4.07
CA ASN A 295 -2.20 -6.53 -2.89
C ASN A 295 -1.36 -7.45 -1.99
N VAL A 296 -0.43 -6.85 -1.22
CA VAL A 296 0.44 -7.58 -0.27
C VAL A 296 -0.39 -8.41 0.71
N ASN A 297 -1.47 -7.85 1.28
CA ASN A 297 -2.35 -8.59 2.20
C ASN A 297 -3.03 -9.78 1.51
N THR A 298 -3.43 -9.64 0.24
CA THR A 298 -4.13 -10.70 -0.50
C THR A 298 -3.19 -11.86 -0.79
N VAL A 299 -1.90 -11.62 -1.07
CA VAL A 299 -0.91 -12.69 -1.22
C VAL A 299 -0.71 -13.44 0.10
N VAL A 300 -0.61 -12.72 1.22
CA VAL A 300 -0.51 -13.32 2.57
C VAL A 300 -1.76 -14.14 2.93
N GLU A 301 -2.94 -13.61 2.65
CA GLU A 301 -4.22 -14.31 2.83
C GLU A 301 -4.27 -15.61 2.00
N ILE A 302 -3.82 -15.56 0.74
CA ILE A 302 -3.73 -16.72 -0.16
C ILE A 302 -2.80 -17.80 0.39
N LEU A 303 -1.59 -17.44 0.85
CA LEU A 303 -0.63 -18.40 1.42
C LEU A 303 -1.19 -19.08 2.67
N ILE A 304 -1.75 -18.31 3.59
CA ILE A 304 -2.36 -18.81 4.84
C ILE A 304 -3.54 -19.76 4.54
N SER A 305 -4.41 -19.39 3.60
CA SER A 305 -5.54 -20.24 3.23
C SER A 305 -5.12 -21.48 2.46
N PHE A 306 -4.07 -21.40 1.62
CA PHE A 306 -3.56 -22.58 0.92
C PHE A 306 -2.92 -23.58 1.88
N LEU A 307 -2.18 -23.12 2.89
CA LEU A 307 -1.63 -24.00 3.92
C LEU A 307 -2.73 -24.78 4.67
N LYS A 308 -3.93 -24.21 4.83
CA LYS A 308 -5.10 -24.88 5.44
C LYS A 308 -5.90 -25.77 4.49
N LYS A 309 -6.08 -25.36 3.23
CA LYS A 309 -7.03 -25.98 2.28
C LYS A 309 -6.39 -26.82 1.18
N LYS A 310 -5.11 -26.55 0.86
CA LYS A 310 -4.33 -27.15 -0.24
C LYS A 310 -5.09 -27.21 -1.58
N ASN A 311 -5.94 -26.21 -1.84
CA ASN A 311 -6.80 -26.13 -3.02
C ASN A 311 -6.87 -24.69 -3.56
N TRP A 312 -6.17 -24.42 -4.66
CA TRP A 312 -6.07 -23.08 -5.25
C TRP A 312 -7.43 -22.47 -5.62
N MET A 313 -8.36 -23.25 -6.16
CA MET A 313 -9.67 -22.73 -6.58
C MET A 313 -10.47 -22.19 -5.39
N GLN A 314 -10.54 -22.94 -4.29
CA GLN A 314 -11.23 -22.50 -3.07
C GLN A 314 -10.55 -21.30 -2.42
N VAL A 315 -9.21 -21.29 -2.39
CA VAL A 315 -8.41 -20.18 -1.85
C VAL A 315 -8.64 -18.89 -2.65
N PHE A 316 -8.62 -18.97 -3.98
CA PHE A 316 -8.85 -17.82 -4.84
C PHE A 316 -10.29 -17.30 -4.77
N GLN A 317 -11.29 -18.16 -4.60
CA GLN A 317 -12.69 -17.74 -4.39
C GLN A 317 -12.90 -17.00 -3.06
N GLU A 318 -12.10 -17.30 -2.03
CA GLU A 318 -12.17 -16.67 -0.70
C GLU A 318 -11.36 -15.38 -0.62
N CYS A 319 -10.09 -15.42 -1.02
CA CYS A 319 -9.12 -14.35 -0.75
C CYS A 319 -9.08 -13.28 -1.86
N VAL A 320 -9.37 -13.63 -3.12
CA VAL A 320 -9.29 -12.68 -4.23
C VAL A 320 -10.64 -11.95 -4.38
N PRO A 321 -10.67 -10.59 -4.36
CA PRO A 321 -11.92 -9.85 -4.45
C PRO A 321 -12.71 -10.20 -5.72
N GLN A 322 -14.01 -10.51 -5.59
CA GLN A 322 -14.84 -11.07 -6.67
C GLN A 322 -14.83 -10.28 -7.99
N LYS A 323 -14.59 -8.96 -7.92
CA LYS A 323 -14.38 -8.12 -9.11
C LYS A 323 -13.20 -8.60 -9.99
N LYS A 324 -12.18 -9.27 -9.44
CA LYS A 324 -11.12 -9.97 -10.20
C LYS A 324 -11.51 -11.39 -10.62
N VAL A 325 -12.44 -12.05 -9.92
CA VAL A 325 -12.86 -13.47 -10.05
C VAL A 325 -13.97 -13.71 -11.09
N LEU A 326 -13.99 -13.00 -12.23
CA LEU A 326 -15.13 -13.09 -13.15
C LEU A 326 -15.17 -14.38 -14.00
N CYS A 327 -15.86 -15.37 -13.42
CA CYS A 327 -16.60 -16.49 -14.02
C CYS A 327 -15.79 -17.74 -14.46
N PHE A 328 -15.94 -18.80 -13.65
CA PHE A 328 -15.84 -20.21 -14.07
C PHE A 328 -17.22 -20.71 -14.56
N CYS A 329 -17.20 -21.77 -15.37
CA CYS A 329 -18.28 -22.25 -16.22
C CYS A 329 -19.65 -22.46 -15.53
N TYR A 330 -20.66 -21.68 -15.94
CA TYR A 330 -21.99 -22.15 -16.37
C TYR A 330 -22.58 -21.12 -17.36
N GLY A 331 -23.56 -21.51 -18.18
CA GLY A 331 -24.05 -20.72 -19.31
C GLY A 331 -24.65 -19.36 -18.94
N SER A 332 -24.51 -18.38 -19.84
CA SER A 332 -25.15 -17.05 -19.72
C SER A 332 -26.67 -17.14 -19.88
N PRO A 333 -27.41 -16.16 -19.35
CA PRO A 333 -28.07 -15.27 -20.32
C PRO A 333 -27.95 -13.77 -20.02
N ALA A 334 -27.90 -13.01 -21.12
CA ALA A 334 -28.27 -11.59 -21.32
C ALA A 334 -27.74 -10.48 -20.39
N GLU A 335 -27.19 -9.43 -20.99
CA GLU A 335 -26.72 -8.23 -20.29
C GLU A 335 -27.86 -7.29 -19.87
N GLY A 336 -27.77 -6.75 -18.64
CA GLY A 336 -28.51 -5.56 -18.19
C GLY A 336 -27.53 -4.44 -17.75
N PRO A 337 -28.00 -3.19 -17.62
CA PRO A 337 -27.12 -2.05 -17.32
C PRO A 337 -26.39 -2.20 -15.98
N ARG A 338 -25.09 -1.90 -15.94
CA ARG A 338 -24.24 -2.05 -14.74
C ARG A 338 -24.25 -0.78 -13.88
N ASP A 339 -24.79 -0.88 -12.67
CA ASP A 339 -24.69 0.17 -11.66
C ASP A 339 -23.31 0.20 -10.97
N GLU A 340 -22.49 1.23 -11.25
CA GLU A 340 -21.18 1.45 -10.62
C GLU A 340 -21.27 2.05 -9.19
N ALA A 341 -22.13 1.50 -8.33
CA ALA A 341 -22.30 1.95 -6.94
C ALA A 341 -21.46 1.15 -5.91
N ALA A 342 -21.04 -0.07 -6.25
CA ALA A 342 -20.54 -1.08 -5.29
C ALA A 342 -19.05 -0.95 -4.87
N ASP A 343 -18.37 0.16 -5.14
CA ASP A 343 -16.91 0.28 -4.97
C ASP A 343 -16.46 1.03 -3.70
N ALA A 344 -17.30 0.99 -2.65
CA ALA A 344 -17.00 1.63 -1.36
C ALA A 344 -17.47 0.82 -0.13
N ASP A 345 -17.84 -0.45 -0.30
CA ASP A 345 -18.49 -1.27 0.73
C ASP A 345 -17.77 -2.59 1.07
N GLU A 346 -17.26 -3.33 0.09
CA GLU A 346 -16.56 -4.62 0.34
C GLU A 346 -15.36 -4.47 1.29
N GLY A 347 -14.56 -3.42 1.12
CA GLY A 347 -13.44 -3.09 2.02
C GLY A 347 -13.85 -2.61 3.43
N LYS A 348 -15.15 -2.43 3.71
CA LYS A 348 -15.65 -2.19 5.08
C LYS A 348 -15.92 -3.49 5.81
N LYS A 349 -16.47 -4.49 5.10
CA LYS A 349 -16.89 -5.76 5.71
C LYS A 349 -15.69 -6.51 6.30
N THR A 350 -14.53 -6.42 5.65
CA THR A 350 -13.26 -6.95 6.14
C THR A 350 -12.68 -6.12 7.28
N ASP A 351 -12.56 -4.79 7.13
CA ASP A 351 -12.09 -3.88 8.19
C ASP A 351 -12.88 -4.02 9.49
N GLU A 352 -14.21 -4.17 9.41
CA GLU A 352 -15.04 -4.42 10.58
C GLU A 352 -14.84 -5.84 11.12
N LEU A 353 -14.75 -6.87 10.29
CA LEU A 353 -14.54 -8.26 10.76
C LEU A 353 -13.26 -8.39 11.61
N TYR A 354 -12.13 -7.83 11.16
CA TYR A 354 -10.83 -7.92 11.87
C TYR A 354 -10.79 -7.14 13.19
N LEU A 355 -11.56 -6.05 13.30
CA LEU A 355 -11.72 -5.30 14.56
C LEU A 355 -12.82 -5.88 15.45
N GLU A 356 -13.82 -6.55 14.87
CA GLU A 356 -14.88 -7.23 15.60
C GLU A 356 -14.39 -8.53 16.24
N ASP A 357 -13.53 -9.31 15.59
CA ASP A 357 -13.10 -10.61 16.13
C ASP A 357 -12.26 -10.46 17.41
N ASN A 358 -11.46 -9.39 17.49
CA ASN A 358 -10.79 -8.95 18.73
C ASN A 358 -11.77 -8.53 19.86
N GLY A 359 -13.06 -8.40 19.59
CA GLY A 359 -14.09 -7.91 20.52
C GLY A 359 -15.39 -8.70 20.57
N LYS A 360 -15.51 -9.78 19.80
CA LYS A 360 -16.65 -10.69 19.75
C LYS A 360 -16.45 -11.79 20.78
N ARG A 361 -17.36 -11.84 21.74
CA ARG A 361 -17.53 -13.05 22.54
C ARG A 361 -18.13 -14.09 21.61
N TYR A 362 -17.38 -15.13 21.24
CA TYR A 362 -18.00 -16.41 20.90
C TYR A 362 -18.95 -16.78 22.03
N VAL A 363 -20.24 -16.77 21.71
CA VAL A 363 -21.34 -17.33 22.50
C VAL A 363 -21.50 -18.75 22.00
N HIS A 364 -21.46 -19.73 22.90
CA HIS A 364 -21.78 -21.10 22.53
C HIS A 364 -23.24 -21.18 22.06
N GLN A 365 -23.46 -21.85 20.93
CA GLN A 365 -24.74 -22.46 20.63
C GLN A 365 -24.62 -23.94 21.00
N ASP A 366 -24.97 -24.24 22.24
CA ASP A 366 -25.38 -25.56 22.69
C ASP A 366 -26.92 -25.47 22.87
N ALA A 367 -27.75 -26.45 22.54
CA ALA A 367 -27.58 -27.66 21.75
C ALA A 367 -28.97 -28.14 21.27
N SER A 368 -29.01 -29.04 20.30
CA SER A 368 -30.02 -30.10 20.12
C SER A 368 -29.37 -31.24 19.35
#